data_AF-A0A3M0NLZ5-F1
#
_entry.id   AF-A0A3M0NLZ5-F1
#
_cell.length_a   1.000
_cell.length_b   1.000
_cell.length_c   1.000
_cell.angle_alpha   90.00
_cell.angle_beta   90.00
_cell.angle_gamma   90.00
#
_symmetry.space_group_name_H-M   'P 1'
#
loop_
_entity.id
_entity.type
_entity.pdbx_description
1 polymer ?
#
loop_
_entity_poly.entity_id
_entity_poly.type
_entity_poly.pdbx_seq_one_letter_code
_entity_poly.pdbx_strand_id
1 'polypeptide(L)' 'MSLYTAVKTVANRNDKSIYQIEKDLRLSNGSISKWNKSVPRADSLQEVADYLGVTTQYLFSLARKDKVNE' A
#
# COMPACT_ATOMS: atom_id res chain seq x y z
N MET A 1 0.26 -10.19 8.05
CA MET A 1 0.62 -9.36 6.87
C MET A 1 1.32 -8.06 7.26
N SER A 2 2.06 -7.46 6.32
CA SER A 2 2.62 -6.09 6.46
C SER A 2 1.83 -5.08 5.62
N LEU A 3 1.98 -3.78 5.88
CA LEU A 3 1.37 -2.72 5.08
C LEU A 3 1.75 -2.83 3.59
N TYR A 4 3.00 -3.22 3.30
CA TYR A 4 3.46 -3.53 1.95
C TYR A 4 2.61 -4.62 1.29
N THR A 5 2.35 -5.72 1.99
CA THR A 5 1.54 -6.82 1.46
C THR A 5 0.12 -6.36 1.16
N ALA A 6 -0.48 -5.56 2.04
CA ALA A 6 -1.82 -4.99 1.81
C ALA A 6 -1.87 -4.15 0.54
N VAL A 7 -0.93 -3.21 0.38
CA VAL A 7 -0.81 -2.38 -0.84
C VAL A 7 -0.58 -3.27 -2.06
N LYS A 8 0.29 -4.28 -1.98
CA LYS A 8 0.57 -5.22 -3.07
C LYS A 8 -0.68 -6.00 -3.48
N THR A 9 -1.49 -6.46 -2.53
CA THR A 9 -2.74 -7.16 -2.82
C THR A 9 -3.74 -6.26 -3.54
N VAL A 10 -3.91 -5.02 -3.07
CA VAL A 10 -4.83 -4.06 -3.72
C VAL A 10 -4.32 -3.65 -5.10
N ALA A 11 -3.00 -3.43 -5.24
CA ALA A 11 -2.38 -3.13 -6.52
C ALA A 11 -2.58 -4.27 -7.52
N ASN A 12 -2.37 -5.52 -7.10
CA ASN A 12 -2.57 -6.68 -7.96
C ASN A 12 -4.03 -6.83 -8.41
N ARG A 13 -5.00 -6.51 -7.55
CA ARG A 13 -6.43 -6.46 -7.91
C ARG A 13 -6.78 -5.37 -8.93
N ASN A 14 -5.96 -4.33 -9.02
CA ASN A 14 -6.10 -3.24 -9.99
C ASN A 14 -5.21 -3.45 -11.23
N ASP A 15 -4.63 -4.64 -11.42
CA ASP A 15 -3.66 -4.92 -12.49
C ASP A 15 -2.45 -3.96 -12.50
N LYS A 16 -2.10 -3.43 -11.32
CA LYS A 16 -0.98 -2.52 -11.12
C LYS A 16 0.15 -3.18 -10.36
N SER A 17 1.37 -2.86 -10.76
CA SER A 17 2.58 -3.26 -10.02
C SER A 17 3.01 -2.16 -9.06
N ILE A 18 3.59 -2.53 -7.91
CA ILE A 18 4.16 -1.58 -6.94
C ILE A 18 5.12 -0.60 -7.61
N TYR A 19 5.97 -1.10 -8.52
CA TYR A 19 6.89 -0.27 -9.30
C TYR A 19 6.18 0.78 -10.17
N GLN A 20 5.05 0.43 -10.79
CA GLN A 20 4.27 1.39 -11.59
C GLN A 20 3.68 2.48 -10.71
N ILE A 21 3.14 2.10 -9.55
CA ILE A 21 2.57 3.06 -8.58
C ILE A 21 3.66 4.01 -8.06
N GLU A 22 4.84 3.48 -7.70
CA GLU A 22 5.97 4.29 -7.28
C GLU A 22 6.39 5.28 -8.37
N LYS A 23 6.41 4.83 -9.64
CA LYS A 23 6.76 5.67 -10.79
C LYS A 23 5.70 6.74 -11.08
N ASP A 24 4.43 6.39 -11.08
CA ASP A 24 3.32 7.32 -11.34
C ASP A 24 3.21 8.38 -10.24
N LEU A 25 3.39 7.99 -8.97
CA LEU A 25 3.35 8.88 -7.82
C LEU A 25 4.70 9.57 -7.54
N ARG A 26 5.69 9.43 -8.43
CA ARG A 26 7.04 9.98 -8.26
C ARG A 26 7.70 9.64 -6.92
N LEU A 27 7.34 8.49 -6.36
CA LEU A 27 7.96 7.96 -5.16
C LEU A 27 9.33 7.38 -5.53
N SER A 28 10.26 7.42 -4.56
CA SER A 28 11.53 6.73 -4.73
C SER A 28 11.31 5.22 -4.90
N ASN A 29 12.11 4.59 -5.76
CA ASN A 29 12.07 3.13 -5.95
C ASN A 29 12.25 2.40 -4.61
N GLY A 30 11.31 1.53 -4.28
CA GLY A 30 11.28 0.81 -3.01
C GLY A 30 10.85 1.66 -1.81
N SER A 31 10.19 2.79 -2.02
CA SER A 31 9.51 3.52 -0.94
C SER A 31 8.42 2.66 -0.31
N ILE A 32 7.57 2.03 -1.11
CA ILE A 32 6.44 1.22 -0.63
C ILE A 32 6.95 -0.06 0.06
N SER A 33 8.06 -0.64 -0.40
CA SER A 33 8.66 -1.81 0.25
C SER A 33 9.21 -1.49 1.65
N LYS A 34 9.66 -0.24 1.88
CA LYS A 34 10.08 0.24 3.21
C LYS A 34 8.91 0.45 4.17
N TRP A 35 7.66 0.50 3.70
CA TRP A 35 6.49 0.70 4.56
C TRP A 35 6.23 -0.45 5.53
N ASN A 36 6.87 -1.59 5.32
CA ASN A 36 6.90 -2.68 6.28
C ASN A 36 7.76 -2.34 7.53
N LYS A 37 8.82 -1.56 7.36
CA LYS A 37 9.77 -1.21 8.43
C LYS A 37 9.55 0.20 8.99
N SER A 38 9.05 1.12 8.18
CA SER A 38 8.87 2.51 8.56
C SER A 38 7.49 2.98 8.13
N VAL A 39 6.75 3.63 9.03
CA VAL A 39 5.40 4.12 8.73
C VAL A 39 5.51 5.21 7.65
N PRO A 40 4.76 5.11 6.54
CA PRO A 40 4.75 6.16 5.53
C PRO A 40 4.23 7.48 6.07
N ARG A 41 4.56 8.58 5.36
CA ARG A 41 3.83 9.83 5.57
C ARG A 41 2.37 9.65 5.18
N ALA A 42 1.49 10.31 5.92
CA ALA A 42 0.05 10.27 5.67
C ALA A 42 -0.28 10.71 4.25
N ASP A 43 0.41 11.72 3.72
CA ASP A 43 0.25 12.21 2.35
C ASP A 43 0.52 11.12 1.31
N SER A 44 1.70 10.48 1.35
CA SER A 44 2.06 9.42 0.39
C SER A 44 1.16 8.19 0.50
N LEU A 45 0.71 7.87 1.72
CA LEU A 45 -0.25 6.78 1.93
C LEU A 45 -1.60 7.12 1.31
N GLN A 46 -2.06 8.36 1.48
CA GLN A 46 -3.30 8.85 0.88
C GLN A 46 -3.21 8.86 -0.64
N GLU A 47 -2.12 9.37 -1.23
CA GLU A 47 -1.90 9.35 -2.68
C GLU A 47 -1.94 7.93 -3.26
N VAL A 48 -1.29 6.96 -2.60
CA VAL A 48 -1.36 5.55 -3.02
C VAL A 48 -2.77 4.99 -2.91
N ALA A 49 -3.51 5.35 -1.86
CA ALA A 49 -4.88 4.89 -1.67
C ALA A 49 -5.81 5.47 -2.76
N ASP A 50 -5.73 6.77 -3.02
CA ASP A 50 -6.45 7.46 -4.09
C ASP A 50 -6.12 6.88 -5.47
N TYR A 51 -4.83 6.65 -5.76
CA TYR A 51 -4.39 6.03 -7.01
C TYR A 51 -4.98 4.63 -7.21
N LEU A 52 -5.10 3.87 -6.12
CA LEU A 52 -5.65 2.51 -6.11
C LEU A 52 -7.19 2.49 -6.00
N GLY A 53 -7.85 3.64 -5.90
CA GLY A 53 -9.30 3.75 -5.72
C GLY A 53 -9.80 3.16 -4.41
N VAL A 54 -8.96 3.12 -3.36
CA VAL A 54 -9.33 2.59 -2.04
C VAL A 54 -9.08 3.62 -0.95
N THR A 55 -9.54 3.34 0.28
CA THR A 55 -9.24 4.20 1.42
C THR A 55 -7.98 3.74 2.15
N THR A 56 -7.26 4.70 2.75
CA THR A 56 -6.12 4.41 3.64
C THR A 56 -6.50 3.46 4.78
N GLN A 57 -7.71 3.62 5.32
CA GLN A 57 -8.29 2.71 6.32
C GLN A 57 -8.44 1.27 5.80
N TYR A 58 -8.81 1.08 4.53
CA TYR A 58 -8.89 -0.26 3.94
C TYR A 58 -7.52 -0.94 3.88
N LEU A 59 -6.48 -0.20 3.48
CA LEU A 59 -5.09 -0.69 3.48
C LEU A 59 -4.62 -1.08 4.89
N PHE A 60 -4.91 -0.25 5.89
CA PHE A 60 -4.63 -0.57 7.29
C PHE A 60 -5.42 -1.77 7.79
N SER A 61 -6.70 -1.86 7.41
CA SER A 61 -7.54 -3.01 7.76
C SER A 61 -6.92 -4.28 7.20
N LEU A 62 -6.52 -4.33 5.94
CA LEU A 62 -5.86 -5.49 5.33
C LEU A 62 -4.53 -5.84 6.01
N ALA A 63 -3.73 -4.83 6.37
CA ALA A 63 -2.49 -5.05 7.10
C ALA A 63 -2.75 -5.70 8.49
N ARG A 64 -3.89 -5.39 9.13
CA ARG A 64 -4.31 -5.97 10.42
C ARG A 64 -5.10 -7.29 10.30
N LYS A 65 -5.88 -7.49 9.22
CA LYS A 65 -6.92 -8.53 9.12
C LYS A 65 -6.39 -9.97 9.15
N ASP A 66 -5.11 -10.16 8.87
CA ASP A 66 -4.47 -11.48 8.96
C ASP A 66 -4.33 -12.03 10.39
N LYS A 67 -4.68 -11.25 11.43
CA LYS A 67 -4.75 -11.73 12.83
C LYS A 67 -6.14 -12.16 13.30
N VAL A 68 -7.18 -12.07 12.44
CA VAL A 68 -8.59 -12.27 12.86
C VAL A 68 -9.23 -13.51 12.24
N ASN A 69 -8.49 -14.28 11.43
CA ASN A 69 -8.94 -15.57 10.90
C ASN A 69 -8.24 -16.76 11.60
N GLU A 70 -8.07 -16.66 12.93
CA GLU A 70 -7.75 -17.81 13.79
C GLU A 70 -8.91 -18.05 14.77
#